data_AF-A0A1S6FFU4-F1
#
_entry.id   AF-A0A1S6FFU4-F1
#
_cell.length_a   1.000
_cell.length_b   1.000
_cell.length_c   1.000
_cell.angle_alpha   90.00
_cell.angle_beta   90.00
_cell.angle_gamma   90.00
#
_symmetry.space_group_name_H-M   'P 1'
#
loop_
_entity.id
_entity.type
_entity.pdbx_description
1 polymer ?
#
loop_
_entity_poly.entity_id
_entity_poly.type
_entity_poly.pdbx_seq_one_letter_code
_entity_poly.pdbx_strand_id
1 'polypeptide(L)'
;MGSRETASEERRFLLLALIAGLAIRLAWLHAVHGSITGFVGAGEATRAALALVRTGSFADAFYQGYGPTAHLLPVNPTIAAALMWLFGIDTPAANLALLAWSLVQVFGAILLLRCVFVRLGADPLTVRWGTALLLLVTPFVSQEVVDFRYWEGAMAVCLMCLNLLLLLRVAERGGITARTILIVAILGAATFFVSPPVGIAAYACWGIYALRRLTLARIAMLAAASGTALAVLLAPWALRNAEALGTPVLLRSNFGLEFALANHPAALSDAPREQVFADRLLEIHPYHSPAARAALREAGGEVPYARALGARTWSWIADNPTGFARLWLRHLGEFFFPRSWQMYFTGWEDMRDARAITISLIHLLGLAGLAFGIWRRRAGYGMLALTVGLVALPYALVQPVPRYSWLVHGVLAFLAVEAVLGMLHHLRGQRAKLSR
;
A
#
# COMPACT_ATOMS: atom_id res chain seq x y z
N MET A 1 4.80 1.48 -42.86
CA MET A 1 5.97 2.08 -42.18
C MET A 1 5.60 2.79 -40.87
N GLY A 2 4.54 3.60 -40.80
CA GLY A 2 4.20 4.38 -39.58
C GLY A 2 3.85 3.60 -38.28
N SER A 3 3.39 2.34 -38.33
CA SER A 3 3.07 1.57 -37.11
C SER A 3 4.29 0.99 -36.39
N ARG A 4 5.38 0.72 -37.13
CA ARG A 4 6.64 0.23 -36.53
C ARG A 4 7.45 1.37 -35.92
N GLU A 5 7.39 2.55 -36.54
CA GLU A 5 8.08 3.76 -36.08
C GLU A 5 7.49 4.26 -34.75
N THR A 6 6.16 4.35 -34.67
CA THR A 6 5.44 4.69 -33.42
C THR A 6 5.69 3.69 -32.28
N ALA A 7 5.75 2.39 -32.57
CA ALA A 7 6.09 1.37 -31.57
C ALA A 7 7.55 1.50 -31.07
N SER A 8 8.48 1.86 -31.95
CA SER A 8 9.88 2.12 -31.61
C SER A 8 10.01 3.36 -30.72
N GLU A 9 9.30 4.44 -31.05
CA GLU A 9 9.27 5.67 -30.26
C GLU A 9 8.71 5.47 -28.86
N GLU A 10 7.59 4.75 -28.72
CA GLU A 10 6.99 4.46 -27.41
C GLU A 10 7.93 3.60 -26.55
N ARG A 11 8.61 2.61 -27.17
CA ARG A 11 9.61 1.80 -26.47
C ARG A 11 10.77 2.67 -26.00
N ARG A 12 11.27 3.56 -26.85
CA ARG A 12 12.36 4.49 -26.51
C ARG A 12 11.95 5.42 -25.37
N PHE A 13 10.74 6.00 -25.44
CA PHE A 13 10.19 6.82 -24.37
C PHE A 13 10.14 6.05 -23.04
N LEU A 14 9.58 4.83 -23.04
CA LEU A 14 9.44 4.05 -21.83
C LEU A 14 10.80 3.69 -21.21
N LEU A 15 11.77 3.30 -22.03
CA LEU A 15 13.12 3.01 -21.57
C LEU A 15 13.78 4.25 -20.95
N LEU A 16 13.68 5.41 -21.60
CA LEU A 16 14.24 6.66 -21.06
C LEU A 16 13.55 7.06 -19.75
N ALA A 17 12.23 6.93 -19.66
CA ALA A 17 11.49 7.24 -18.44
C ALA A 17 11.85 6.29 -17.29
N LEU A 18 12.06 5.00 -17.57
CA LEU A 18 12.52 4.02 -16.57
C LEU A 18 13.94 4.35 -16.08
N ILE A 19 14.86 4.66 -16.99
CA ILE A 19 16.24 5.05 -16.63
C ILE A 19 16.23 6.33 -15.80
N ALA A 20 15.48 7.35 -16.20
CA ALA A 20 15.35 8.60 -15.46
C ALA A 20 14.72 8.38 -14.08
N GLY A 21 13.65 7.58 -14.00
CA GLY A 21 13.00 7.24 -12.73
C GLY A 21 13.92 6.45 -11.79
N LEU A 22 14.77 5.56 -12.32
CA LEU A 22 15.80 4.87 -11.56
C LEU A 22 16.86 5.86 -11.05
N ALA A 23 17.36 6.73 -11.93
CA ALA A 23 18.35 7.73 -11.58
C ALA A 23 17.85 8.67 -10.48
N ILE A 24 16.60 9.15 -10.54
CA ILE A 24 15.98 9.99 -9.51
C ILE A 24 15.99 9.29 -8.14
N ARG A 25 15.58 8.02 -8.10
CA ARG A 25 15.51 7.22 -6.85
C ARG A 25 16.91 6.98 -6.25
N LEU A 26 17.89 6.65 -7.09
CA LEU A 26 19.29 6.46 -6.64
C LEU A 26 19.94 7.77 -6.20
N ALA A 27 19.71 8.87 -6.94
CA ALA A 27 20.22 10.19 -6.61
C ALA A 27 19.62 10.68 -5.28
N TRP A 28 18.32 10.50 -5.08
CA TRP A 28 17.67 10.82 -3.81
C TRP A 28 18.27 10.01 -2.65
N LEU A 29 18.42 8.69 -2.81
CA LEU A 29 18.95 7.83 -1.76
C LEU A 29 20.38 8.26 -1.38
N HIS A 30 21.22 8.57 -2.36
CA HIS A 30 22.56 9.09 -2.12
C HIS A 30 22.55 10.48 -1.46
N ALA A 31 21.71 11.41 -1.94
CA ALA A 31 21.66 12.77 -1.41
C ALA A 31 21.14 12.82 0.04
N VAL A 32 20.18 11.98 0.40
CA VAL A 32 19.53 11.99 1.73
C VAL A 32 20.25 11.08 2.73
N HIS A 33 20.75 9.93 2.30
CA HIS A 33 21.39 8.94 3.19
C HIS A 33 22.91 8.84 3.02
N GLY A 34 23.52 9.66 2.16
CA GLY A 34 24.97 9.67 1.90
C GLY A 34 25.50 8.46 1.13
N SER A 35 24.68 7.43 0.89
CA SER A 35 25.09 6.20 0.23
C SER A 35 23.90 5.43 -0.37
N ILE A 36 24.15 4.75 -1.49
CA ILE A 36 23.20 3.77 -2.06
C ILE A 36 23.38 2.37 -1.48
N THR A 37 24.52 2.09 -0.85
CA THR A 37 24.88 0.78 -0.28
C THR A 37 24.78 0.75 1.25
N GLY A 38 24.52 1.89 1.87
CA GLY A 38 24.36 2.01 3.32
C GLY A 38 23.13 1.25 3.82
N PHE A 39 23.23 0.75 5.05
CA PHE A 39 22.10 0.14 5.73
C PHE A 39 21.08 1.23 6.08
N VAL A 40 19.83 1.03 5.70
CA VAL A 40 18.72 1.92 6.03
C VAL A 40 17.57 1.08 6.53
N GLY A 41 17.23 1.24 7.81
CA GLY A 41 16.11 0.53 8.44
C GLY A 41 14.77 1.22 8.20
N ALA A 42 13.70 0.42 8.26
CA ALA A 42 12.31 0.81 8.10
C ALA A 42 11.47 0.35 9.32
N GLY A 43 11.96 0.64 10.53
CA GLY A 43 11.26 0.34 11.77
C GLY A 43 11.16 -1.14 12.09
N GLU A 44 9.96 -1.56 12.50
CA GLU A 44 9.65 -2.91 12.98
C GLU A 44 9.91 -3.99 11.93
N ALA A 45 9.67 -3.67 10.64
CA ALA A 45 9.86 -4.63 9.56
C ALA A 45 11.31 -5.02 9.34
N THR A 46 12.22 -4.06 9.46
CA THR A 46 13.65 -4.37 9.41
C THR A 46 14.09 -5.17 10.62
N ARG A 47 13.59 -4.86 11.82
CA ARG A 47 13.92 -5.61 13.04
C ARG A 47 13.44 -7.05 12.97
N ALA A 48 12.21 -7.28 12.52
CA ALA A 48 11.66 -8.63 12.35
C ALA A 48 12.47 -9.44 11.32
N ALA A 49 12.88 -8.82 10.21
CA ALA A 49 13.73 -9.48 9.21
C ALA A 49 15.14 -9.81 9.77
N LEU A 50 15.74 -8.89 10.53
CA LEU A 50 17.02 -9.10 11.22
C LEU A 50 16.93 -10.22 12.26
N ALA A 51 15.85 -10.26 13.04
CA ALA A 51 15.62 -11.34 14.01
C ALA A 51 15.48 -12.68 13.30
N LEU A 52 14.73 -12.73 12.20
CA LEU A 52 14.53 -13.95 11.41
C LEU A 52 15.84 -14.49 10.83
N VAL A 53 16.69 -13.66 10.23
CA VAL A 53 17.98 -14.12 9.70
C VAL A 53 18.96 -14.52 10.80
N ARG A 54 18.94 -13.87 11.97
CA ARG A 54 19.85 -14.17 13.08
C ARG A 54 19.45 -15.40 13.89
N THR A 55 18.14 -15.66 14.02
CA THR A 55 17.61 -16.63 14.98
C THR A 55 16.66 -17.66 14.38
N GLY A 56 16.28 -17.52 13.11
CA GLY A 56 15.28 -18.37 12.46
C GLY A 56 13.83 -18.11 12.92
N SER A 57 13.59 -17.08 13.75
CA SER A 57 12.27 -16.81 14.33
C SER A 57 11.77 -15.39 14.03
N PHE A 58 10.46 -15.26 13.78
CA PHE A 58 9.79 -13.95 13.77
C PHE A 58 9.72 -13.41 15.19
N ALA A 59 10.64 -12.52 15.54
CA ALA A 59 10.78 -11.95 16.87
C ALA A 59 11.21 -10.48 16.83
N ASP A 60 11.22 -9.85 18.00
CA ASP A 60 11.95 -8.60 18.28
C ASP A 60 11.56 -7.41 17.38
N ALA A 61 10.29 -7.34 16.97
CA ALA A 61 9.77 -6.25 16.13
C ALA A 61 10.06 -4.86 16.72
N PHE A 62 10.01 -4.71 18.04
CA PHE A 62 10.24 -3.42 18.71
C PHE A 62 11.69 -3.23 19.14
N TYR A 63 12.28 -4.23 19.78
CA TYR A 63 13.65 -4.19 20.29
C TYR A 63 14.18 -5.62 20.49
N GLN A 64 15.51 -5.77 20.49
CA GLN A 64 16.15 -7.09 20.64
C GLN A 64 15.85 -7.68 22.03
N GLY A 65 15.49 -8.97 22.07
CA GLY A 65 15.17 -9.70 23.30
C GLY A 65 13.76 -9.48 23.85
N TYR A 66 12.82 -8.97 23.04
CA TYR A 66 11.42 -8.75 23.43
C TYR A 66 10.48 -9.86 22.95
N GLY A 67 11.02 -10.89 22.31
CA GLY A 67 10.35 -12.17 22.10
C GLY A 67 9.63 -12.28 20.76
N PRO A 68 8.85 -13.35 20.57
CA PRO A 68 8.14 -13.60 19.33
C PRO A 68 7.20 -12.45 18.95
N THR A 69 6.98 -12.26 17.65
CA THR A 69 6.10 -11.19 17.13
C THR A 69 5.19 -11.73 16.03
N ALA A 70 4.01 -11.13 15.94
CA ALA A 70 3.13 -11.17 14.78
C ALA A 70 2.77 -9.73 14.34
N HIS A 71 3.64 -8.76 14.60
CA HIS A 71 3.43 -7.35 14.25
C HIS A 71 3.23 -7.14 12.74
N LEU A 72 3.74 -8.08 11.92
CA LEU A 72 3.79 -8.04 10.46
C LEU A 72 3.34 -9.38 9.89
N LEU A 73 2.86 -9.36 8.65
CA LEU A 73 2.69 -10.58 7.87
C LEU A 73 4.05 -11.07 7.37
N PRO A 74 4.24 -12.40 7.23
CA PRO A 74 5.58 -12.97 7.14
C PRO A 74 6.27 -12.76 5.78
N VAL A 75 5.53 -12.43 4.72
CA VAL A 75 6.05 -12.51 3.34
C VAL A 75 7.27 -11.61 3.11
N ASN A 76 7.13 -10.29 3.26
CA ASN A 76 8.24 -9.36 3.00
C ASN A 76 9.41 -9.50 3.99
N PRO A 77 9.18 -9.64 5.31
CA PRO A 77 10.28 -9.88 6.24
C PRO A 77 11.05 -11.17 5.95
N THR A 78 10.38 -12.23 5.45
CA THR A 78 11.05 -13.47 5.03
C THR A 78 11.95 -13.24 3.82
N ILE A 79 11.45 -12.53 2.80
CA ILE A 79 12.25 -12.21 1.61
C ILE A 79 13.47 -11.36 2.00
N ALA A 80 13.27 -10.35 2.85
CA ALA A 80 14.36 -9.51 3.33
C ALA A 80 15.40 -10.32 4.13
N ALA A 81 14.95 -11.20 5.03
CA ALA A 81 15.82 -12.10 5.80
C ALA A 81 16.60 -13.06 4.88
N ALA A 82 15.96 -13.61 3.84
CA ALA A 82 16.62 -14.50 2.88
C ALA A 82 17.71 -13.78 2.07
N LEU A 83 17.47 -12.52 1.67
CA LEU A 83 18.49 -11.70 1.01
C LEU A 83 19.66 -11.36 1.95
N MET A 84 19.38 -11.04 3.21
CA MET A 84 20.42 -10.82 4.22
C MET A 84 21.19 -12.11 4.55
N TRP A 85 20.53 -13.26 4.53
CA TRP A 85 21.18 -14.56 4.71
C TRP A 85 22.14 -14.87 3.56
N LEU A 86 21.72 -14.63 2.31
CA LEU A 86 22.50 -14.94 1.12
C LEU A 86 23.71 -14.00 0.93
N PHE A 87 23.55 -12.71 1.22
CA PHE A 87 24.57 -11.69 0.94
C PHE A 87 25.29 -11.15 2.19
N GLY A 88 24.92 -11.64 3.38
CA GLY A 88 25.45 -11.20 4.67
C GLY A 88 24.67 -10.02 5.27
N ILE A 89 24.47 -10.06 6.58
CA ILE A 89 23.78 -9.00 7.33
C ILE A 89 24.61 -7.71 7.30
N ASP A 90 23.95 -6.57 7.10
CA ASP A 90 24.57 -5.22 7.11
C ASP A 90 25.68 -5.03 6.07
N THR A 91 25.75 -5.86 5.02
CA THR A 91 26.74 -5.72 3.93
C THR A 91 26.21 -4.83 2.79
N PRO A 92 27.11 -4.17 2.03
CA PRO A 92 26.75 -3.46 0.80
C PRO A 92 25.97 -4.34 -0.20
N ALA A 93 26.34 -5.63 -0.31
CA ALA A 93 25.69 -6.57 -1.22
C ALA A 93 24.23 -6.84 -0.83
N ALA A 94 23.96 -7.08 0.45
CA ALA A 94 22.58 -7.26 0.94
C ALA A 94 21.74 -5.99 0.77
N ASN A 95 22.31 -4.82 1.06
CA ASN A 95 21.60 -3.55 0.89
C ASN A 95 21.26 -3.28 -0.58
N LEU A 96 22.17 -3.57 -1.52
CA LEU A 96 21.91 -3.49 -2.96
C LEU A 96 20.85 -4.50 -3.41
N ALA A 97 20.88 -5.73 -2.90
CA ALA A 97 19.88 -6.75 -3.21
C ALA A 97 18.48 -6.37 -2.71
N LEU A 98 18.38 -5.83 -1.49
CA LEU A 98 17.14 -5.30 -0.92
C LEU A 98 16.62 -4.09 -1.70
N LEU A 99 17.50 -3.17 -2.08
CA LEU A 99 17.15 -2.02 -2.91
C LEU A 99 16.66 -2.47 -4.30
N ALA A 100 17.35 -3.42 -4.93
CA ALA A 100 16.94 -4.00 -6.20
C ALA A 100 15.56 -4.67 -6.09
N TRP A 101 15.33 -5.44 -5.03
CA TRP A 101 14.03 -6.04 -4.72
C TRP A 101 12.93 -4.99 -4.61
N SER A 102 13.17 -3.90 -3.86
CA SER A 102 12.24 -2.78 -3.71
C SER A 102 11.91 -2.13 -5.07
N LEU A 103 12.94 -1.82 -5.85
CA LEU A 103 12.80 -1.16 -7.15
C LEU A 103 12.11 -2.05 -8.18
N VAL A 104 12.41 -3.35 -8.23
CA VAL A 104 11.71 -4.31 -9.10
C VAL A 104 10.21 -4.31 -8.82
N GLN A 105 9.81 -4.30 -7.54
CA GLN A 105 8.40 -4.22 -7.19
C GLN A 105 7.78 -2.87 -7.59
N VAL A 106 8.46 -1.75 -7.35
CA VAL A 106 7.96 -0.39 -7.68
C VAL A 106 7.79 -0.21 -9.18
N PHE A 107 8.82 -0.50 -9.98
CA PHE A 107 8.73 -0.40 -11.43
C PHE A 107 7.75 -1.44 -12.00
N GLY A 108 7.71 -2.65 -11.44
CA GLY A 108 6.73 -3.67 -11.78
C GLY A 108 5.29 -3.18 -11.58
N ALA A 109 5.02 -2.54 -10.43
CA ALA A 109 3.71 -1.96 -10.11
C ALA A 109 3.31 -0.87 -11.11
N ILE A 110 4.22 0.05 -11.45
CA ILE A 110 3.99 1.12 -12.43
C ILE A 110 3.67 0.55 -13.82
N LEU A 111 4.44 -0.45 -14.27
CA LEU A 111 4.24 -1.09 -15.57
C LEU A 111 2.95 -1.90 -15.61
N LEU A 112 2.58 -2.57 -14.52
CA LEU A 112 1.31 -3.28 -14.41
C LEU A 112 0.11 -2.32 -14.39
N LEU A 113 0.22 -1.18 -13.71
CA LEU A 113 -0.78 -0.10 -13.75
C LEU A 113 -0.94 0.43 -15.18
N ARG A 114 0.17 0.68 -15.89
CA ARG A 114 0.14 1.04 -17.31
C ARG A 114 -0.67 0.03 -18.12
N CYS A 115 -0.45 -1.27 -17.91
CA CYS A 115 -1.22 -2.33 -18.56
C CYS A 115 -2.71 -2.30 -18.18
N VAL A 116 -3.06 -2.02 -16.93
CA VAL A 116 -4.46 -1.88 -16.49
C VAL A 116 -5.14 -0.76 -17.28
N PHE A 117 -4.53 0.42 -17.36
CA PHE A 117 -5.13 1.56 -18.07
C PHE A 117 -5.18 1.37 -19.59
N VAL A 118 -4.19 0.74 -20.20
CA VAL A 118 -4.26 0.31 -21.61
C VAL A 118 -5.47 -0.60 -21.83
N ARG A 119 -5.70 -1.57 -20.94
CA ARG A 119 -6.79 -2.55 -21.07
C ARG A 119 -8.16 -1.97 -20.75
N LEU A 120 -8.21 -0.90 -19.95
CA LEU A 120 -9.41 -0.08 -19.75
C LEU A 120 -9.74 0.83 -20.95
N GLY A 121 -8.88 0.85 -21.98
CA GLY A 121 -9.06 1.72 -23.15
C GLY A 121 -8.78 3.19 -22.85
N ALA A 122 -7.91 3.49 -21.90
CA ALA A 122 -7.45 4.84 -21.65
C ALA A 122 -6.74 5.42 -22.88
N ASP A 123 -6.85 6.73 -23.06
CA ASP A 123 -6.19 7.44 -24.16
C ASP A 123 -4.66 7.21 -24.13
N PRO A 124 -3.98 7.02 -25.28
CA PRO A 124 -2.54 6.76 -25.30
C PRO A 124 -1.70 7.85 -24.59
N LEU A 125 -2.11 9.12 -24.64
CA LEU A 125 -1.43 10.18 -23.91
C LEU A 125 -1.66 10.06 -22.40
N THR A 126 -2.85 9.62 -21.97
CA THR A 126 -3.11 9.31 -20.56
C THR A 126 -2.18 8.19 -20.08
N VAL A 127 -2.04 7.13 -20.87
CA VAL A 127 -1.15 6.01 -20.53
C VAL A 127 0.31 6.48 -20.44
N ARG A 128 0.75 7.25 -21.43
CA ARG A 128 2.13 7.77 -21.52
C ARG A 128 2.46 8.71 -20.37
N TRP A 129 1.64 9.74 -20.15
CA TRP A 129 1.88 10.75 -19.12
C TRP A 129 1.58 10.25 -17.71
N GLY A 130 0.63 9.34 -17.52
CA GLY A 130 0.41 8.66 -16.24
C GLY A 130 1.63 7.82 -15.83
N THR A 131 2.23 7.13 -16.80
CA THR A 131 3.50 6.41 -16.58
C THR A 131 4.65 7.37 -16.27
N ALA A 132 4.79 8.46 -17.03
CA ALA A 132 5.82 9.47 -16.79
C ALA A 132 5.68 10.10 -15.39
N LEU A 133 4.46 10.43 -14.98
CA LEU A 133 4.16 11.04 -13.69
C LEU A 133 4.67 10.15 -12.55
N LEU A 134 4.37 8.86 -12.55
CA LEU A 134 4.83 7.93 -11.51
C LEU A 134 6.34 7.65 -11.52
N LEU A 135 6.97 7.71 -12.71
CA LEU A 135 8.40 7.48 -12.83
C LEU A 135 9.21 8.70 -12.39
N LEU A 136 8.75 9.90 -12.73
CA LEU A 136 9.53 11.14 -12.62
C LEU A 136 9.12 12.03 -11.43
N VAL A 137 7.86 11.94 -10.98
CA VAL A 137 7.36 12.68 -9.81
C VAL A 137 7.18 11.69 -8.68
N THR A 138 8.18 11.62 -7.78
CA THR A 138 8.30 10.55 -6.78
C THR A 138 8.10 11.07 -5.35
N PRO A 139 6.90 11.55 -4.97
CA PRO A 139 6.66 12.04 -3.61
C PRO A 139 6.71 10.93 -2.55
N PHE A 140 6.77 9.66 -2.95
CA PHE A 140 6.96 8.50 -2.08
C PHE A 140 8.36 7.88 -2.20
N VAL A 141 9.35 8.63 -2.70
CA VAL A 141 10.71 8.09 -2.94
C VAL A 141 11.29 7.38 -1.72
N SER A 142 11.06 7.88 -0.50
CA SER A 142 11.47 7.21 0.74
C SER A 142 10.84 5.82 0.89
N GLN A 143 9.54 5.68 0.62
CA GLN A 143 8.87 4.38 0.67
C GLN A 143 9.43 3.43 -0.39
N GLU A 144 9.64 3.96 -1.60
CA GLU A 144 10.04 3.19 -2.77
C GLU A 144 11.46 2.65 -2.69
N VAL A 145 12.36 3.35 -1.99
CA VAL A 145 13.77 2.96 -1.89
C VAL A 145 14.18 2.46 -0.50
N VAL A 146 13.36 2.65 0.54
CA VAL A 146 13.63 2.20 1.91
C VAL A 146 12.54 1.27 2.42
N ASP A 147 11.28 1.74 2.54
CA ASP A 147 10.24 0.97 3.22
C ASP A 147 9.96 -0.36 2.52
N PHE A 148 9.81 -0.37 1.19
CA PHE A 148 9.44 -1.58 0.43
C PHE A 148 10.55 -2.61 0.28
N ARG A 149 11.72 -2.38 0.89
CA ARG A 149 12.71 -3.42 1.18
C ARG A 149 12.16 -4.44 2.19
N TYR A 150 11.31 -4.00 3.11
CA TYR A 150 10.83 -4.78 4.27
C TYR A 150 9.31 -4.82 4.41
N TRP A 151 8.62 -3.79 3.92
CA TRP A 151 7.15 -3.64 3.94
C TRP A 151 6.53 -4.03 2.60
N GLU A 152 5.25 -4.38 2.63
CA GLU A 152 4.49 -5.03 1.55
C GLU A 152 4.05 -4.13 0.39
N GLY A 153 4.16 -2.80 0.51
CA GLY A 153 3.38 -1.86 -0.30
C GLY A 153 3.49 -2.08 -1.81
N ALA A 154 4.70 -2.09 -2.37
CA ALA A 154 4.92 -2.30 -3.80
C ALA A 154 4.42 -3.65 -4.32
N MET A 155 4.69 -4.73 -3.59
CA MET A 155 4.16 -6.05 -3.92
C MET A 155 2.62 -6.09 -3.88
N ALA A 156 1.99 -5.41 -2.92
CA ALA A 156 0.54 -5.34 -2.82
C ALA A 156 -0.08 -4.68 -4.07
N VAL A 157 0.51 -3.60 -4.60
CA VAL A 157 0.03 -2.97 -5.83
C VAL A 157 0.27 -3.85 -7.07
N CYS A 158 1.40 -4.56 -7.15
CA CYS A 158 1.59 -5.57 -8.20
C CYS A 158 0.46 -6.60 -8.20
N LEU A 159 0.16 -7.18 -7.03
CA LEU A 159 -0.91 -8.18 -6.87
C LEU A 159 -2.30 -7.59 -7.16
N MET A 160 -2.56 -6.35 -6.74
CA MET A 160 -3.79 -5.60 -7.10
C MET A 160 -3.95 -5.51 -8.61
N CYS A 161 -2.89 -5.08 -9.33
CA CYS A 161 -2.94 -4.91 -10.77
C CYS A 161 -3.11 -6.24 -11.50
N LEU A 162 -2.47 -7.31 -11.03
CA LEU A 162 -2.67 -8.65 -11.58
C LEU A 162 -4.13 -9.12 -11.41
N ASN A 163 -4.76 -8.85 -10.27
CA ASN A 163 -6.19 -9.14 -10.06
C ASN A 163 -7.06 -8.36 -11.05
N LEU A 164 -6.83 -7.05 -11.19
CA LEU A 164 -7.58 -6.20 -12.10
C LEU A 164 -7.40 -6.63 -13.57
N LEU A 165 -6.17 -6.92 -14.00
CA LEU A 165 -5.89 -7.39 -15.36
C LEU A 165 -6.55 -8.73 -15.65
N LEU A 166 -6.53 -9.66 -14.69
CA LEU A 166 -7.19 -10.96 -14.83
C LEU A 166 -8.72 -10.78 -14.89
N LEU A 167 -9.27 -9.92 -14.05
CA LEU A 167 -10.70 -9.59 -14.05
C LEU A 167 -11.15 -8.99 -15.38
N LEU A 168 -10.42 -8.00 -15.90
CA LEU A 168 -10.69 -7.39 -17.20
C LEU A 168 -10.61 -8.42 -18.33
N ARG A 169 -9.59 -9.29 -18.30
CA ARG A 169 -9.44 -10.37 -19.29
C ARG A 169 -10.61 -11.37 -19.25
N VAL A 170 -11.10 -11.71 -18.07
CA VAL A 170 -12.26 -12.61 -17.90
C VAL A 170 -13.55 -11.93 -18.36
N ALA A 171 -13.73 -10.65 -18.03
CA ALA A 171 -14.89 -9.87 -18.46
C ALA A 171 -14.95 -9.75 -19.99
N GLU A 172 -13.83 -9.50 -20.67
CA GLU A 172 -13.75 -9.44 -22.14
C GLU A 172 -14.09 -10.78 -22.81
N ARG A 173 -13.72 -11.90 -22.18
CA ARG A 173 -14.00 -13.25 -22.71
C ARG A 173 -15.44 -13.72 -22.46
N GLY A 174 -16.20 -13.01 -21.64
CA GLY A 174 -17.60 -13.34 -21.34
C GLY A 174 -17.79 -14.58 -20.47
N GLY A 175 -16.75 -15.10 -19.81
CA GLY A 175 -16.85 -16.33 -19.04
C GLY A 175 -15.59 -16.70 -18.26
N ILE A 176 -15.74 -17.54 -17.24
CA ILE A 176 -14.65 -18.00 -16.38
C ILE A 176 -14.54 -19.52 -16.43
N THR A 177 -13.31 -20.03 -16.57
CA THR A 177 -13.02 -21.48 -16.54
C THR A 177 -12.69 -21.92 -15.12
N ALA A 178 -12.74 -23.23 -14.84
CA ALA A 178 -12.31 -23.78 -13.55
C ALA A 178 -10.83 -23.47 -13.23
N ARG A 179 -9.95 -23.57 -14.24
CA ARG A 179 -8.55 -23.16 -14.14
C ARG A 179 -8.42 -21.69 -13.76
N THR A 180 -9.21 -20.82 -14.38
CA THR A 180 -9.21 -19.40 -14.05
C THR A 180 -9.70 -19.15 -12.62
N ILE A 181 -10.73 -19.87 -12.16
CA ILE A 181 -11.19 -19.77 -10.77
C ILE A 181 -10.09 -20.14 -9.78
N LEU A 182 -9.33 -21.22 -10.04
CA LEU A 182 -8.19 -21.57 -9.20
C LEU A 182 -7.12 -20.46 -9.18
N ILE A 183 -6.80 -19.87 -10.33
CA ILE A 183 -5.85 -18.76 -10.42
C ILE A 183 -6.36 -17.54 -9.63
N VAL A 184 -7.65 -17.20 -9.76
CA VAL A 184 -8.28 -16.10 -9.00
C VAL A 184 -8.22 -16.37 -7.50
N ALA A 185 -8.50 -17.61 -7.08
CA ALA A 185 -8.45 -18.01 -5.68
C ALA A 185 -7.04 -17.86 -5.08
N ILE A 186 -6.03 -18.40 -5.75
CA ILE A 186 -4.62 -18.31 -5.32
C ILE A 186 -4.15 -16.86 -5.31
N LEU A 187 -4.42 -16.11 -6.39
CA LEU A 187 -4.00 -14.72 -6.50
C LEU A 187 -4.70 -13.84 -5.45
N GLY A 188 -6.00 -14.01 -5.25
CA GLY A 188 -6.76 -13.29 -4.22
C GLY A 188 -6.25 -13.61 -2.81
N ALA A 189 -5.98 -14.88 -2.51
CA ALA A 189 -5.43 -15.30 -1.23
C ALA A 189 -4.04 -14.72 -0.98
N ALA A 190 -3.15 -14.78 -1.98
CA ALA A 190 -1.83 -14.16 -1.90
C ALA A 190 -1.93 -12.64 -1.71
N THR A 191 -2.86 -11.98 -2.42
CA THR A 191 -3.09 -10.53 -2.28
C THR A 191 -3.51 -10.17 -0.86
N PHE A 192 -4.48 -10.90 -0.30
CA PHE A 192 -4.95 -10.69 1.07
C PHE A 192 -3.88 -10.98 2.12
N PHE A 193 -3.12 -12.06 1.92
CA PHE A 193 -2.04 -12.45 2.85
C PHE A 193 -0.84 -11.50 2.80
N VAL A 194 -0.65 -10.77 1.71
CA VAL A 194 0.36 -9.70 1.60
C VAL A 194 -0.18 -8.39 2.16
N SER A 195 -1.41 -8.01 1.76
CA SER A 195 -2.06 -6.78 2.21
C SER A 195 -3.57 -7.00 2.34
N PRO A 196 -4.10 -7.13 3.57
CA PRO A 196 -5.52 -7.37 3.79
C PRO A 196 -6.44 -6.29 3.16
N PRO A 197 -6.15 -4.98 3.23
CA PRO A 197 -6.99 -3.96 2.56
C PRO A 197 -7.09 -4.16 1.05
N VAL A 198 -5.99 -4.47 0.39
CA VAL A 198 -5.95 -4.74 -1.06
C VAL A 198 -6.63 -6.07 -1.40
N GLY A 199 -6.46 -7.09 -0.56
CA GLY A 199 -7.15 -8.37 -0.70
C GLY A 199 -8.67 -8.24 -0.58
N ILE A 200 -9.17 -7.45 0.37
CA ILE A 200 -10.60 -7.14 0.51
C ILE A 200 -11.13 -6.47 -0.76
N ALA A 201 -10.42 -5.48 -1.28
CA ALA A 201 -10.76 -4.83 -2.54
C ALA A 201 -10.81 -5.81 -3.73
N ALA A 202 -9.82 -6.70 -3.83
CA ALA A 202 -9.77 -7.73 -4.87
C ALA A 202 -10.95 -8.72 -4.77
N TYR A 203 -11.23 -9.24 -3.56
CA TYR A 203 -12.35 -10.13 -3.33
C TYR A 203 -13.70 -9.46 -3.59
N ALA A 204 -13.85 -8.18 -3.24
CA ALA A 204 -15.07 -7.43 -3.53
C ALA A 204 -15.28 -7.25 -5.05
N CYS A 205 -14.23 -6.92 -5.79
CA CYS A 205 -14.29 -6.83 -7.26
C CYS A 205 -14.71 -8.17 -7.90
N TRP A 206 -14.09 -9.27 -7.47
CA TRP A 206 -14.44 -10.61 -7.95
C TRP A 206 -15.83 -11.06 -7.51
N GLY A 207 -16.24 -10.74 -6.28
CA GLY A 207 -17.57 -11.03 -5.76
C GLY A 207 -18.67 -10.33 -6.55
N ILE A 208 -18.52 -9.03 -6.82
CA ILE A 208 -19.46 -8.27 -7.66
C ILE A 208 -19.50 -8.84 -9.08
N TYR A 209 -18.35 -9.19 -9.67
CA TYR A 209 -18.32 -9.85 -10.97
C TYR A 209 -19.06 -11.18 -10.94
N ALA A 210 -18.80 -12.01 -9.94
CA ALA A 210 -19.39 -13.33 -9.79
C ALA A 210 -20.92 -13.26 -9.67
N LEU A 211 -21.43 -12.38 -8.80
CA LEU A 211 -22.86 -12.17 -8.59
C LEU A 211 -23.58 -11.66 -9.85
N ARG A 212 -22.89 -10.92 -10.72
CA ARG A 212 -23.48 -10.35 -11.94
C ARG A 212 -23.39 -11.25 -13.16
N ARG A 213 -22.42 -12.15 -13.22
CA ARG A 213 -22.01 -12.84 -14.46
C ARG A 213 -21.92 -14.35 -14.36
N LEU A 214 -21.93 -14.93 -13.16
CA LEU A 214 -21.72 -16.36 -12.96
C LEU A 214 -22.97 -17.06 -12.43
N THR A 215 -23.06 -18.36 -12.71
CA THR A 215 -24.10 -19.23 -12.13
C THR A 215 -23.80 -19.53 -10.66
N LEU A 216 -24.81 -19.92 -9.88
CA LEU A 216 -24.66 -20.26 -8.47
C LEU A 216 -23.57 -21.33 -8.23
N ALA A 217 -23.49 -22.35 -9.07
CA ALA A 217 -22.45 -23.37 -8.99
C ALA A 217 -21.03 -22.80 -9.16
N ARG A 218 -20.84 -21.85 -10.09
CA ARG A 218 -19.54 -21.18 -10.29
C ARG A 218 -19.22 -20.20 -9.18
N ILE A 219 -20.21 -19.54 -8.60
CA ILE A 219 -20.04 -18.70 -7.41
C ILE A 219 -19.59 -19.56 -6.23
N ALA A 220 -20.27 -20.68 -5.96
CA ALA A 220 -19.91 -21.61 -4.90
C ALA A 220 -18.49 -22.16 -5.09
N MET A 221 -18.13 -22.55 -6.32
CA MET A 221 -16.77 -23.02 -6.63
C MET A 221 -15.71 -21.95 -6.43
N LEU A 222 -15.98 -20.69 -6.82
CA LEU A 222 -15.07 -19.57 -6.58
C LEU A 222 -14.92 -19.30 -5.08
N ALA A 223 -16.02 -19.22 -4.33
CA ALA A 223 -16.01 -19.00 -2.90
C ALA A 223 -15.25 -20.11 -2.15
N ALA A 224 -15.52 -21.38 -2.47
CA ALA A 224 -14.83 -22.52 -1.88
C ALA A 224 -13.33 -22.49 -2.21
N ALA A 225 -12.96 -22.29 -3.48
CA ALA A 225 -11.56 -22.21 -3.88
C ALA A 225 -10.83 -21.05 -3.19
N SER A 226 -11.43 -19.86 -3.14
CA SER A 226 -10.87 -18.68 -2.46
C SER A 226 -10.72 -18.89 -0.95
N GLY A 227 -11.73 -19.48 -0.30
CA GLY A 227 -11.70 -19.80 1.13
C GLY A 227 -10.61 -20.81 1.46
N THR A 228 -10.50 -21.89 0.67
CA THR A 228 -9.45 -22.90 0.84
C THR A 228 -8.06 -22.31 0.61
N ALA A 229 -7.86 -21.55 -0.48
CA ALA A 229 -6.57 -20.93 -0.76
C ALA A 229 -6.13 -19.97 0.35
N LEU A 230 -7.07 -19.19 0.91
CA LEU A 230 -6.79 -18.30 2.03
C LEU A 230 -6.47 -19.09 3.31
N ALA A 231 -7.23 -20.15 3.61
CA ALA A 231 -6.98 -21.01 4.77
C ALA A 231 -5.59 -21.66 4.71
N VAL A 232 -5.13 -22.10 3.53
CA VAL A 232 -3.80 -22.67 3.32
C VAL A 232 -2.67 -21.68 3.67
N LEU A 233 -2.88 -20.37 3.44
CA LEU A 233 -1.89 -19.35 3.80
C LEU A 233 -2.01 -18.91 5.28
N LEU A 234 -3.24 -18.72 5.78
CA LEU A 234 -3.46 -18.22 7.14
C LEU A 234 -3.21 -19.30 8.21
N ALA A 235 -3.55 -20.56 7.96
CA ALA A 235 -3.48 -21.61 8.98
C ALA A 235 -2.05 -21.87 9.48
N PRO A 236 -1.01 -22.02 8.64
CA PRO A 236 0.36 -22.19 9.12
C PRO A 236 0.84 -21.00 9.96
N TRP A 237 0.50 -19.78 9.53
CA TRP A 237 0.84 -18.56 10.28
C TRP A 237 0.14 -18.51 11.65
N ALA A 238 -1.15 -18.84 11.67
CA ALA A 238 -1.95 -18.88 12.89
C ALA A 238 -1.48 -19.96 13.87
N LEU A 239 -1.14 -21.16 13.38
CA LEU A 239 -0.60 -22.24 14.19
C LEU A 239 0.73 -21.85 14.81
N ARG A 240 1.65 -21.29 14.01
CA ARG A 240 2.91 -20.75 14.51
C ARG A 240 2.68 -19.69 15.59
N ASN A 241 1.71 -18.80 15.41
CA ASN A 241 1.41 -17.75 16.38
C ASN A 241 0.74 -18.30 17.64
N ALA A 242 -0.08 -19.35 17.53
CA ALA A 242 -0.62 -20.03 18.71
C ALA A 242 0.49 -20.62 19.57
N GLU A 243 1.50 -21.25 18.95
CA GLU A 243 2.66 -21.79 19.64
C GLU A 243 3.56 -20.69 20.22
N ALA A 244 3.92 -19.68 19.43
CA ALA A 244 4.90 -18.67 19.81
C ALA A 244 4.35 -17.52 20.67
N LEU A 245 3.07 -17.18 20.53
CA LEU A 245 2.41 -16.04 21.20
C LEU A 245 1.27 -16.49 22.14
N GLY A 246 0.99 -17.79 22.23
CA GLY A 246 -0.10 -18.34 23.03
C GLY A 246 -1.50 -18.09 22.45
N THR A 247 -1.62 -17.57 21.21
CA THR A 247 -2.91 -17.27 20.58
C THR A 247 -2.81 -17.29 19.04
N PRO A 248 -3.83 -17.83 18.33
CA PRO A 248 -3.78 -17.95 16.87
C PRO A 248 -4.03 -16.61 16.17
N VAL A 249 -3.01 -15.76 16.11
CA VAL A 249 -3.08 -14.49 15.36
C VAL A 249 -3.08 -14.79 13.86
N LEU A 250 -4.22 -14.55 13.20
CA LEU A 250 -4.41 -14.83 11.77
C LEU A 250 -3.67 -13.84 10.87
N LEU A 251 -3.59 -12.57 11.29
CA LEU A 251 -2.99 -11.50 10.49
C LEU A 251 -1.88 -10.82 11.28
N ARG A 252 -2.12 -9.59 11.74
CA ARG A 252 -1.20 -8.81 12.54
C ARG A 252 -1.75 -8.62 13.95
N SER A 253 -0.88 -8.67 14.94
CA SER A 253 -1.19 -8.48 16.36
C SER A 253 -1.35 -7.00 16.75
N ASN A 254 -0.82 -6.08 15.94
CA ASN A 254 -0.62 -4.68 16.31
C ASN A 254 -1.86 -3.79 16.16
N PHE A 255 -3.01 -4.32 15.72
CA PHE A 255 -4.21 -3.50 15.46
C PHE A 255 -4.59 -2.63 16.66
N GLY A 256 -4.62 -3.19 17.88
CA GLY A 256 -5.01 -2.42 19.06
C GLY A 256 -4.03 -1.30 19.44
N LEU A 257 -2.73 -1.46 19.11
CA LEU A 257 -1.72 -0.42 19.27
C LEU A 257 -1.93 0.72 18.27
N GLU A 258 -2.05 0.40 16.98
CA GLU A 258 -2.29 1.38 15.91
C GLU A 258 -3.62 2.12 16.09
N PHE A 259 -4.64 1.40 16.57
CA PHE A 259 -5.95 1.96 16.87
C PHE A 259 -5.88 2.96 18.03
N ALA A 260 -5.15 2.62 19.10
CA ALA A 260 -4.95 3.50 20.26
C ALA A 260 -4.02 4.70 20.00
N LEU A 261 -3.13 4.57 19.00
CA LEU A 261 -2.29 5.66 18.52
C LEU A 261 -3.10 6.71 17.77
N ALA A 262 -4.11 6.28 17.01
CA ALA A 262 -4.93 7.17 16.19
C ALA A 262 -6.13 7.77 16.93
N ASN A 263 -6.68 7.05 17.91
CA ASN A 263 -7.94 7.39 18.54
C ASN A 263 -7.76 7.64 20.04
N HIS A 264 -7.62 8.91 20.42
CA HIS A 264 -7.49 9.32 21.81
C HIS A 264 -7.92 10.81 21.97
N PRO A 265 -8.25 11.26 23.20
CA PRO A 265 -8.72 12.63 23.44
C PRO A 265 -7.79 13.73 22.89
N ALA A 266 -6.48 13.60 23.09
CA ALA A 266 -5.53 14.62 22.63
C ALA A 266 -5.49 14.74 21.09
N ALA A 267 -5.85 13.70 20.35
CA ALA A 267 -5.98 13.76 18.89
C ALA A 267 -7.11 14.69 18.43
N LEU A 268 -8.05 15.08 19.31
CA LEU A 268 -9.11 16.06 19.01
C LEU A 268 -8.74 17.49 19.38
N SER A 269 -7.59 17.71 20.02
CA SER A 269 -7.16 19.04 20.45
C SER A 269 -6.69 19.91 19.27
N ASP A 270 -6.61 21.22 19.50
CA ASP A 270 -6.05 22.20 18.57
C ASP A 270 -4.51 22.27 18.60
N ALA A 271 -3.87 21.43 19.42
CA ALA A 271 -2.41 21.37 19.51
C ALA A 271 -1.77 20.94 18.17
N PRO A 272 -0.50 21.31 17.92
CA PRO A 272 0.21 20.89 16.71
C PRO A 272 0.17 19.37 16.54
N ARG A 273 -0.41 18.89 15.44
CA ARG A 273 -0.64 17.45 15.20
C ARG A 273 0.63 16.60 15.26
N GLU A 274 1.73 17.15 14.76
CA GLU A 274 3.05 16.52 14.80
C GLU A 274 3.47 16.21 16.23
N GLN A 275 3.32 17.18 17.13
CA GLN A 275 3.64 17.04 18.54
C GLN A 275 2.70 16.03 19.21
N VAL A 276 1.38 16.14 18.99
CA VAL A 276 0.40 15.19 19.54
C VAL A 276 0.72 13.76 19.14
N PHE A 277 1.11 13.54 17.88
CA PHE A 277 1.49 12.22 17.39
C PHE A 277 2.81 11.72 18.00
N ALA A 278 3.83 12.58 18.04
CA ALA A 278 5.13 12.25 18.63
C ALA A 278 5.01 11.92 20.13
N ASP A 279 4.27 12.72 20.89
CA ASP A 279 4.01 12.50 22.31
C ASP A 279 3.29 11.17 22.51
N ARG A 280 2.29 10.86 21.68
CA ARG A 280 1.57 9.58 21.75
C ARG A 280 2.47 8.39 21.41
N LEU A 281 3.37 8.51 20.44
CA LEU A 281 4.37 7.48 20.16
C LEU A 281 5.28 7.22 21.36
N LEU A 282 5.76 8.28 22.02
CA LEU A 282 6.59 8.18 23.23
C LEU A 282 5.81 7.65 24.44
N GLU A 283 4.49 7.81 24.46
CA GLU A 283 3.64 7.28 25.51
C GLU A 283 3.43 5.76 25.36
N ILE A 284 2.98 5.30 24.19
CA ILE A 284 2.43 3.95 24.04
C ILE A 284 3.19 3.03 23.08
N HIS A 285 4.11 3.54 22.26
CA HIS A 285 4.74 2.74 21.21
C HIS A 285 6.08 2.14 21.66
N PRO A 286 6.21 0.79 21.80
CA PRO A 286 7.43 0.16 22.34
C PRO A 286 8.68 0.37 21.47
N TYR A 287 8.52 0.62 20.17
CA TYR A 287 9.65 1.02 19.31
C TYR A 287 10.28 2.35 19.76
N HIS A 288 9.46 3.30 20.23
CA HIS A 288 9.86 4.67 20.56
C HIS A 288 10.10 4.92 22.05
N SER A 289 9.56 4.07 22.93
CA SER A 289 9.53 4.36 24.37
C SER A 289 10.04 3.22 25.24
N PRO A 290 11.06 3.46 26.09
CA PRO A 290 11.46 2.50 27.13
C PRO A 290 10.33 2.17 28.11
N ALA A 291 9.49 3.14 28.45
CA ALA A 291 8.34 2.93 29.34
C ALA A 291 7.29 2.01 28.69
N ALA A 292 6.96 2.25 27.42
CA ALA A 292 6.05 1.35 26.69
C ALA A 292 6.64 -0.06 26.51
N ARG A 293 7.97 -0.19 26.41
CA ARG A 293 8.65 -1.50 26.42
C ARG A 293 8.52 -2.23 27.75
N ALA A 294 8.65 -1.52 28.87
CA ALA A 294 8.40 -2.09 30.19
C ALA A 294 6.94 -2.54 30.32
N ALA A 295 6.00 -1.70 29.94
CA ALA A 295 4.57 -2.02 29.97
C ALA A 295 4.21 -3.22 29.06
N LEU A 296 4.85 -3.36 27.89
CA LEU A 296 4.68 -4.53 27.03
C LEU A 296 5.17 -5.81 27.72
N ARG A 297 6.31 -5.76 28.40
CA ARG A 297 6.84 -6.92 29.15
C ARG A 297 5.94 -7.28 30.32
N GLU A 298 5.49 -6.29 31.09
CA GLU A 298 4.56 -6.48 32.22
C GLU A 298 3.23 -7.07 31.76
N ALA A 299 2.73 -6.69 30.58
CA ALA A 299 1.52 -7.26 30.00
C ALA A 299 1.69 -8.73 29.55
N GLY A 300 2.91 -9.28 29.55
CA GLY A 300 3.19 -10.64 29.08
C GLY A 300 3.40 -10.75 27.56
N GLY A 301 3.72 -9.64 26.90
CA GLY A 301 4.10 -9.62 25.49
C GLY A 301 3.20 -8.77 24.60
N GLU A 302 3.49 -8.84 23.29
CA GLU A 302 2.88 -7.97 22.26
C GLU A 302 1.36 -8.10 22.18
N VAL A 303 0.80 -9.32 22.19
CA VAL A 303 -0.63 -9.53 21.98
C VAL A 303 -1.48 -9.02 23.15
N PRO A 304 -1.21 -9.37 24.43
CA PRO A 304 -1.97 -8.81 25.56
C PRO A 304 -1.84 -7.29 25.64
N TYR A 305 -0.64 -6.74 25.38
CA TYR A 305 -0.41 -5.30 25.39
C TYR A 305 -1.28 -4.56 24.35
N ALA A 306 -1.27 -5.04 23.10
CA ALA A 306 -2.09 -4.46 22.03
C ALA A 306 -3.59 -4.63 22.30
N ARG A 307 -4.03 -5.78 22.83
CA ARG A 307 -5.44 -6.01 23.21
C ARG A 307 -5.90 -5.04 24.30
N ALA A 308 -5.07 -4.80 25.33
CA ALA A 308 -5.40 -3.87 26.41
C ALA A 308 -5.53 -2.42 25.89
N LEU A 309 -4.63 -1.99 25.00
CA LEU A 309 -4.72 -0.69 24.34
C LEU A 309 -6.00 -0.56 23.49
N GLY A 310 -6.30 -1.59 22.69
CA GLY A 310 -7.51 -1.63 21.87
C GLY A 310 -8.79 -1.58 22.71
N ALA A 311 -8.86 -2.34 23.81
CA ALA A 311 -10.01 -2.34 24.71
C ALA A 311 -10.25 -0.97 25.35
N ARG A 312 -9.19 -0.32 25.85
CA ARG A 312 -9.28 1.06 26.38
C ARG A 312 -9.76 2.05 25.34
N THR A 313 -9.28 1.91 24.11
CA THR A 313 -9.67 2.77 22.99
C THR A 313 -11.14 2.59 22.63
N TRP A 314 -11.62 1.34 22.57
CA TRP A 314 -13.03 1.05 22.34
C TRP A 314 -13.94 1.60 23.44
N SER A 315 -13.51 1.51 24.71
CA SER A 315 -14.23 2.13 25.82
C SER A 315 -14.34 3.64 25.62
N TRP A 316 -13.23 4.31 25.30
CA TRP A 316 -13.24 5.74 25.01
C TRP A 316 -14.18 6.11 23.85
N ILE A 317 -14.20 5.31 22.78
CA ILE A 317 -15.10 5.52 21.63
C ILE A 317 -16.57 5.36 22.01
N ALA A 318 -16.90 4.37 22.84
CA ALA A 318 -18.26 4.18 23.33
C ALA A 318 -18.75 5.41 24.11
N ASP A 319 -17.86 6.05 24.87
CA ASP A 319 -18.13 7.28 25.61
C ASP A 319 -18.05 8.55 24.72
N ASN A 320 -17.42 8.48 23.55
CA ASN A 320 -17.13 9.63 22.67
C ASN A 320 -17.40 9.34 21.17
N PRO A 321 -18.61 8.88 20.77
CA PRO A 321 -18.88 8.44 19.40
C PRO A 321 -18.73 9.56 18.36
N THR A 322 -19.10 10.80 18.72
CA THR A 322 -18.93 11.97 17.85
C THR A 322 -17.46 12.35 17.68
N GLY A 323 -16.66 12.23 18.75
CA GLY A 323 -15.21 12.42 18.70
C GLY A 323 -14.56 11.41 17.76
N PHE A 324 -14.89 10.13 17.91
CA PHE A 324 -14.42 9.08 17.01
C PHE A 324 -14.82 9.32 15.55
N ALA A 325 -16.08 9.68 15.27
CA ALA A 325 -16.52 9.96 13.91
C ALA A 325 -15.74 11.11 13.26
N ARG A 326 -15.38 12.15 14.03
CA ARG A 326 -14.52 13.24 13.56
C ARG A 326 -13.11 12.76 13.25
N LEU A 327 -12.51 11.92 14.11
CA LEU A 327 -11.19 11.34 13.88
C LEU A 327 -11.20 10.44 12.64
N TRP A 328 -12.20 9.57 12.51
CA TRP A 328 -12.37 8.68 11.37
C TRP A 328 -12.46 9.43 10.04
N LEU A 329 -13.31 10.47 9.98
CA LEU A 329 -13.44 11.32 8.78
C LEU A 329 -12.14 12.07 8.49
N ARG A 330 -11.46 12.54 9.54
CA ARG A 330 -10.16 13.20 9.40
C ARG A 330 -9.12 12.25 8.83
N HIS A 331 -8.98 11.05 9.38
CA HIS A 331 -8.03 10.05 8.89
C HIS A 331 -8.33 9.66 7.44
N LEU A 332 -9.61 9.52 7.08
CA LEU A 332 -9.98 9.29 5.68
C LEU A 332 -9.56 10.47 4.78
N GLY A 333 -9.73 11.70 5.25
CA GLY A 333 -9.24 12.90 4.57
C GLY A 333 -7.71 12.92 4.44
N GLU A 334 -7.00 12.63 5.52
CA GLU A 334 -5.53 12.58 5.58
C GLU A 334 -4.92 11.42 4.78
N PHE A 335 -5.70 10.38 4.49
CA PHE A 335 -5.29 9.30 3.58
C PHE A 335 -5.18 9.78 2.13
N PHE A 336 -6.12 10.59 1.66
CA PHE A 336 -6.12 11.15 0.30
C PHE A 336 -5.37 12.48 0.19
N PHE A 337 -5.38 13.26 1.26
CA PHE A 337 -4.82 14.60 1.32
C PHE A 337 -3.85 14.69 2.50
N PRO A 338 -2.69 14.01 2.40
CA PRO A 338 -1.75 13.94 3.50
C PRO A 338 -1.24 15.34 3.84
N ARG A 339 -0.96 15.53 5.12
CA ARG A 339 -0.36 16.73 5.69
C ARG A 339 1.14 16.55 5.82
N SER A 340 1.88 17.65 5.83
CA SER A 340 3.33 17.68 5.89
C SER A 340 3.90 16.94 7.10
N TRP A 341 3.21 17.00 8.24
CA TRP A 341 3.60 16.29 9.45
C TRP A 341 3.59 14.75 9.28
N GLN A 342 2.77 14.19 8.39
CA GLN A 342 2.76 12.74 8.12
C GLN A 342 4.02 12.28 7.38
N MET A 343 4.81 13.21 6.85
CA MET A 343 6.08 12.94 6.18
C MET A 343 7.27 12.98 7.16
N TYR A 344 7.03 13.14 8.47
CA TYR A 344 8.08 13.31 9.48
C TYR A 344 9.15 12.20 9.44
N PHE A 345 8.73 10.93 9.41
CA PHE A 345 9.61 9.75 9.51
C PHE A 345 10.23 9.29 8.19
N THR A 346 10.37 10.18 7.21
CA THR A 346 10.78 9.80 5.84
C THR A 346 12.16 10.29 5.42
N GLY A 347 12.89 10.96 6.32
CA GLY A 347 14.28 11.39 6.11
C GLY A 347 14.49 12.62 5.22
N TRP A 348 13.42 13.20 4.65
CA TRP A 348 13.53 14.37 3.76
C TRP A 348 12.69 15.55 4.26
N GLU A 349 13.20 16.24 5.28
CA GLU A 349 12.47 17.25 6.04
C GLU A 349 12.08 18.47 5.21
N ASP A 350 13.00 18.98 4.40
CA ASP A 350 12.79 20.20 3.61
C ASP A 350 11.70 20.06 2.52
N MET A 351 11.34 18.82 2.16
CA MET A 351 10.35 18.55 1.10
C MET A 351 9.03 18.02 1.63
N ARG A 352 8.79 18.05 2.95
CA ARG A 352 7.54 17.55 3.55
C ARG A 352 6.31 18.24 2.95
N ASP A 353 6.32 19.56 2.85
CA ASP A 353 5.22 20.35 2.27
C ASP A 353 5.03 20.05 0.78
N ALA A 354 6.12 20.13 0.00
CA ALA A 354 6.08 19.89 -1.44
C ALA A 354 5.52 18.50 -1.77
N ARG A 355 5.91 17.47 -1.00
CA ARG A 355 5.41 16.09 -1.16
C ARG A 355 3.94 15.98 -0.80
N ALA A 356 3.53 16.52 0.35
CA ALA A 356 2.15 16.52 0.79
C ALA A 356 1.22 17.21 -0.22
N ILE A 357 1.63 18.38 -0.72
CA ILE A 357 0.91 19.14 -1.76
C ILE A 357 0.84 18.33 -3.06
N THR A 358 1.96 17.78 -3.51
CA THR A 358 2.02 16.99 -4.75
C THR A 358 1.09 15.78 -4.70
N ILE A 359 1.11 15.02 -3.60
CA ILE A 359 0.21 13.87 -3.41
C ILE A 359 -1.24 14.33 -3.41
N SER A 360 -1.55 15.38 -2.64
CA SER A 360 -2.91 15.92 -2.51
C SER A 360 -3.46 16.40 -3.85
N LEU A 361 -2.66 17.08 -4.68
CA LEU A 361 -3.07 17.54 -6.01
C LEU A 361 -3.32 16.36 -6.96
N ILE A 362 -2.44 15.36 -6.96
CA ILE A 362 -2.62 14.15 -7.77
C ILE A 362 -3.87 13.39 -7.34
N HIS A 363 -4.10 13.25 -6.02
CA HIS A 363 -5.27 12.54 -5.50
C HIS A 363 -6.56 13.33 -5.77
N LEU A 364 -6.57 14.65 -5.63
CA LEU A 364 -7.72 15.50 -5.95
C LEU A 364 -8.12 15.34 -7.42
N LEU A 365 -7.17 15.52 -8.34
CA LEU A 365 -7.40 15.38 -9.77
C LEU A 365 -7.76 13.93 -10.15
N GLY A 366 -7.15 12.94 -9.49
CA GLY A 366 -7.43 11.52 -9.69
C GLY A 366 -8.84 11.13 -9.26
N LEU A 367 -9.29 11.62 -8.11
CA LEU A 367 -10.67 11.43 -7.62
C LEU A 367 -11.68 12.13 -8.53
N ALA A 368 -11.36 13.33 -9.02
CA ALA A 368 -12.18 14.02 -10.01
C ALA A 368 -12.27 13.24 -11.33
N GLY A 369 -11.14 12.71 -11.82
CA GLY A 369 -11.09 11.83 -13.01
C GLY A 369 -11.89 10.55 -12.83
N LEU A 370 -11.80 9.93 -11.65
CA LEU A 370 -12.60 8.76 -11.28
C LEU A 370 -14.10 9.08 -11.31
N ALA A 371 -14.51 10.16 -10.65
CA ALA A 371 -15.90 10.60 -10.58
C ALA A 371 -16.44 10.91 -11.98
N PHE A 372 -15.67 11.61 -12.81
CA PHE A 372 -16.04 11.91 -14.20
C PHE A 372 -16.18 10.65 -15.05
N GLY A 373 -15.25 9.70 -14.93
CA GLY A 373 -15.32 8.44 -15.66
C GLY A 373 -16.51 7.57 -15.25
N ILE A 374 -16.87 7.55 -13.96
CA ILE A 374 -18.11 6.91 -13.47
C ILE A 374 -19.36 7.61 -14.03
N TRP A 375 -19.40 8.94 -13.98
CA TRP A 375 -20.51 9.73 -14.54
C TRP A 375 -20.70 9.48 -16.03
N ARG A 376 -19.59 9.34 -16.77
CA ARG A 376 -19.57 8.95 -18.19
C ARG A 376 -19.79 7.46 -18.44
N ARG A 377 -20.02 6.66 -17.40
CA ARG A 377 -20.22 5.20 -17.45
C ARG A 377 -19.10 4.46 -18.17
N ARG A 378 -17.84 4.90 -18.01
CA ARG A 378 -16.68 4.19 -18.56
C ARG A 378 -16.57 2.80 -17.94
N ALA A 379 -16.37 1.78 -18.79
CA ALA A 379 -16.23 0.41 -18.33
C ALA A 379 -15.03 0.27 -17.38
N GLY A 380 -15.18 -0.54 -16.32
CA GLY A 380 -14.12 -0.80 -15.33
C GLY A 380 -13.89 0.29 -14.29
N TYR A 381 -14.37 1.52 -14.49
CA TYR A 381 -14.18 2.62 -13.52
C TYR A 381 -14.86 2.37 -12.16
N GLY A 382 -16.00 1.68 -12.15
CA GLY A 382 -16.63 1.25 -10.91
C GLY A 382 -15.75 0.27 -10.10
N MET A 383 -14.93 -0.55 -10.76
CA MET A 383 -13.98 -1.43 -10.09
C MET A 383 -12.80 -0.65 -9.52
N LEU A 384 -12.30 0.36 -10.26
CA LEU A 384 -11.27 1.27 -9.73
C LEU A 384 -11.78 2.01 -8.49
N ALA A 385 -13.03 2.49 -8.50
CA ALA A 385 -13.62 3.16 -7.35
C ALA A 385 -13.81 2.24 -6.14
N LEU A 386 -14.27 1.02 -6.38
CA LEU A 386 -14.38 0.02 -5.32
C LEU A 386 -13.01 -0.28 -4.72
N THR A 387 -11.98 -0.44 -5.55
CA THR A 387 -10.61 -0.67 -5.10
C THR A 387 -10.07 0.50 -4.29
N VAL A 388 -10.16 1.72 -4.81
CA VAL A 388 -9.69 2.94 -4.12
C VAL A 388 -10.40 3.12 -2.77
N GLY A 389 -11.73 2.97 -2.75
CA GLY A 389 -12.52 3.11 -1.54
C GLY A 389 -12.23 2.03 -0.49
N LEU A 390 -12.26 0.75 -0.88
CA LEU A 390 -12.06 -0.37 0.06
C LEU A 390 -10.61 -0.45 0.58
N VAL A 391 -9.63 0.00 -0.18
CA VAL A 391 -8.25 0.11 0.32
C VAL A 391 -8.14 1.24 1.35
N ALA A 392 -8.82 2.37 1.15
CA ALA A 392 -8.76 3.52 2.04
C ALA A 392 -9.48 3.30 3.38
N LEU A 393 -10.65 2.66 3.37
CA LEU A 393 -11.53 2.57 4.54
C LEU A 393 -10.89 1.95 5.80
N PRO A 394 -10.12 0.86 5.74
CA PRO A 394 -9.45 0.31 6.92
C PRO A 394 -8.48 1.30 7.57
N TYR A 395 -7.84 2.16 6.76
CA TYR A 395 -6.89 3.16 7.26
C TYR A 395 -7.55 4.39 7.88
N ALA A 396 -8.88 4.52 7.81
CA ALA A 396 -9.59 5.54 8.59
C ALA A 396 -9.70 5.17 10.09
N LEU A 397 -9.52 3.88 10.43
CA LEU A 397 -9.52 3.42 11.81
C LEU A 397 -8.20 3.68 12.54
N VAL A 398 -7.10 3.80 11.81
CA VAL A 398 -5.75 3.98 12.36
C VAL A 398 -5.14 5.28 11.82
N GLN A 399 -3.95 5.66 12.28
CA GLN A 399 -3.31 6.88 11.81
C GLN A 399 -2.78 6.63 10.40
N PRO A 400 -3.26 7.35 9.36
CA PRO A 400 -2.73 7.17 8.03
C PRO A 400 -1.28 7.63 7.97
N VAL A 401 -0.41 6.77 7.44
CA VAL A 401 0.97 7.12 7.10
C VAL A 401 1.18 7.03 5.58
N PRO A 402 2.17 7.74 5.00
CA PRO A 402 2.33 7.89 3.56
C PRO A 402 2.28 6.55 2.79
N ARG A 403 2.94 5.50 3.29
CA ARG A 403 2.96 4.17 2.66
C ARG A 403 1.59 3.56 2.39
N TYR A 404 0.55 3.90 3.16
CA TYR A 404 -0.80 3.38 2.95
C TYR A 404 -1.47 4.02 1.73
N SER A 405 -1.30 5.33 1.57
CA SER A 405 -1.84 6.08 0.43
C SER A 405 -1.15 5.70 -0.90
N TRP A 406 0.09 5.20 -0.85
CA TRP A 406 0.81 4.69 -2.02
C TRP A 406 0.06 3.55 -2.74
N LEU A 407 -0.71 2.74 -2.00
CA LEU A 407 -1.48 1.60 -2.54
C LEU A 407 -2.51 2.02 -3.61
N VAL A 408 -3.02 3.25 -3.52
CA VAL A 408 -4.00 3.80 -4.49
C VAL A 408 -3.43 4.92 -5.34
N HIS A 409 -2.28 5.49 -4.96
CA HIS A 409 -1.67 6.64 -5.62
C HIS A 409 -1.45 6.39 -7.11
N GLY A 410 -0.98 5.19 -7.49
CA GLY A 410 -0.78 4.82 -8.88
C GLY A 410 -2.05 4.89 -9.72
N VAL A 411 -3.18 4.38 -9.20
CA VAL A 411 -4.48 4.46 -9.88
C VAL A 411 -4.94 5.90 -10.02
N LEU A 412 -4.82 6.70 -8.94
CA LEU A 412 -5.21 8.10 -8.94
C LEU A 412 -4.32 8.95 -9.87
N ALA A 413 -3.04 8.63 -10.03
CA ALA A 413 -2.13 9.34 -10.92
C ALA A 413 -2.52 9.24 -12.40
N PHE A 414 -2.87 8.04 -12.88
CA PHE A 414 -3.38 7.89 -14.25
C PHE A 414 -4.71 8.62 -14.44
N LEU A 415 -5.61 8.54 -13.46
CA LEU A 415 -6.90 9.24 -13.50
C LEU A 415 -6.75 10.77 -13.46
N ALA A 416 -5.73 11.27 -12.75
CA ALA A 416 -5.42 12.69 -12.70
C ALA A 416 -4.99 13.21 -14.07
N VAL A 417 -4.10 12.48 -14.74
CA VAL A 417 -3.67 12.81 -16.11
C VAL A 417 -4.87 12.76 -17.06
N GLU A 418 -5.74 11.76 -16.93
CA GLU A 418 -6.94 11.65 -17.76
C GLU A 418 -7.88 12.86 -17.58
N ALA A 419 -8.08 13.29 -16.33
CA ALA A 419 -8.89 14.47 -16.01
C ALA A 419 -8.32 15.75 -16.64
N VAL A 420 -7.00 15.95 -16.51
CA VAL A 420 -6.31 17.12 -17.07
C VAL A 420 -6.40 17.14 -18.60
N LEU A 421 -6.11 16.01 -19.26
CA LEU A 421 -6.20 15.93 -20.73
C LEU A 421 -7.64 16.11 -21.22
N GLY A 422 -8.61 15.53 -20.52
CA GLY A 422 -10.03 15.72 -20.81
C GLY A 422 -10.46 17.20 -20.74
N MET A 423 -10.00 17.92 -19.72
CA MET A 423 -10.23 19.36 -19.57
C MET A 423 -9.58 20.16 -20.69
N LEU A 424 -8.32 19.89 -21.02
CA LEU A 424 -7.60 20.58 -22.09
C LEU A 424 -8.26 20.38 -23.46
N HIS A 425 -8.74 19.17 -23.76
CA HIS A 425 -9.48 18.89 -24.99
C HIS A 425 -10.81 19.65 -25.04
N HIS A 426 -11.53 19.75 -23.93
CA HIS A 426 -12.77 20.52 -23.85
C HIS A 426 -12.54 22.01 -24.14
N LEU A 427 -11.51 22.60 -23.51
CA LEU A 427 -11.16 24.02 -23.70
C LEU A 427 -10.73 24.33 -25.15
N ARG A 428 -9.94 23.45 -25.77
CA ARG A 428 -9.56 23.59 -27.18
C ARG A 428 -10.77 23.50 -28.13
N GLY A 429 -11.69 22.58 -27.85
CA GLY A 429 -12.92 22.43 -28.61
C GLY A 429 -13.86 23.64 -28.53
N GLN A 430 -13.94 24.30 -27.36
CA GLN A 430 -14.72 25.53 -27.20
C GLN A 430 -14.11 26.71 -27.96
N ARG A 431 -12.78 26.89 -27.92
CA ARG A 431 -12.10 27.95 -28.67
C ARG A 431 -12.32 27.84 -30.17
N ALA A 432 -12.27 26.63 -30.73
CA ALA A 432 -12.52 26.40 -32.15
C ALA A 432 -13.98 26.68 -32.57
N LYS A 433 -14.94 26.65 -31.64
CA LYS A 433 -16.34 27.03 -31.89
C LYS A 433 -16.57 28.55 -31.82
N LEU A 434 -15.79 29.28 -31.02
CA LEU A 434 -15.87 30.75 -30.90
C LEU A 434 -15.13 31.48 -32.03
N SER A 435 -14.23 30.80 -32.74
CA SER A 435 -13.50 31.33 -33.90
C SER A 435 -14.19 31.02 -35.25
N ARG A 436 -15.39 30.47 -35.22
CA ARG A 436 -16.27 30.24 -36.37
C ARG A 436 -17.53 31.05 -36.15
#